data_AF-A0A812TYW5-F1
#
_entry.id   AF-A0A812TYW5-F1
#
_cell.length_a   1.000
_cell.length_b   1.000
_cell.length_c   1.000
_cell.angle_alpha   90.00
_cell.angle_beta   90.00
_cell.angle_gamma   90.00
#
_symmetry.space_group_name_H-M   'P 1'
#
loop_
_entity.id
_entity.type
_entity.pdbx_description
1 polymer ?
#
loop_
_entity_poly.entity_id
_entity_poly.type
_entity_poly.pdbx_seq_one_letter_code
_entity_poly.pdbx_strand_id
1 'polypeptide(L)'
;MAAEPSLRAKCVAEFVGTFLLIFTVVCNLATGSPLFAGFSIGTVLFVMIQSFGKVSGGNFNPAVSVALGFTKAMGGPGMEWSQVLIYSVVQIVGGIAAAFAATLLCGKSFPVAATSGYTTLSAGVCEYFYTFMLTFVVLNVAAAKKNAQENGQYYGLAIGFTVIAGAYGAGFISGGCFNPAVAIALDVTSIDKGFGISFVYILFEILAALTSAFIFSKIRPEDFEKSPSTGKASEQLLSEFVGTFMLVLTVACNIFALSSIAALSIAASLASMIYATGDVSGGHFNPAVSLAVYLSGRDTLFTERKCFLYMLVQTLAGLLAAVIAVSTFSTHSTFGPKAPYSLGQALIAELVFTYVLTFVVLAVAVSQVTKSTQFFGLAIGFCVVVGGFGIGGISGGALNPAVALGLAVSGGGLGNALGYTGVQLVAAGLAAITFKITHEADLDSPEAKSFSPA
;
A
#
# COMPACT_ATOMS: atom_id res chain seq x y z
N MET A 1 -10.61 -4.96 32.44
CA MET A 1 -10.54 -4.04 31.29
C MET A 1 -9.78 -2.81 31.71
N ALA A 2 -8.80 -2.35 30.92
CA ALA A 2 -8.19 -1.05 31.15
C ALA A 2 -9.24 0.06 30.97
N ALA A 3 -9.15 1.14 31.72
CA ALA A 3 -10.05 2.28 31.57
C ALA A 3 -9.90 2.91 30.18
N GLU A 4 -11.01 3.39 29.59
CA GLU A 4 -10.93 4.12 28.33
C GLU A 4 -10.09 5.40 28.49
N PRO A 5 -9.19 5.70 27.54
CA PRO A 5 -8.44 6.94 27.56
C PRO A 5 -9.35 8.17 27.51
N SER A 6 -9.08 9.15 28.38
CA SER A 6 -9.79 10.43 28.39
C SER A 6 -9.59 11.20 27.08
N LEU A 7 -10.53 12.08 26.73
CA LEU A 7 -10.40 12.98 25.58
C LEU A 7 -9.10 13.79 25.61
N ARG A 8 -8.67 14.25 26.80
CA ARG A 8 -7.40 14.96 26.96
C ARG A 8 -6.20 14.10 26.55
N ALA A 9 -6.15 12.84 26.99
CA ALA A 9 -5.08 11.92 26.63
C ALA A 9 -5.06 11.65 25.12
N LYS A 10 -6.24 11.47 24.53
CA LYS A 10 -6.43 11.31 23.08
C LYS A 10 -5.90 12.52 22.30
N CYS A 11 -6.27 13.73 22.69
CA CYS A 11 -5.79 14.95 22.03
C CYS A 11 -4.27 15.13 22.17
N VAL A 12 -3.70 14.87 23.34
CA VAL A 12 -2.23 14.97 23.52
C VAL A 12 -1.51 13.96 22.63
N ALA A 13 -2.01 12.73 22.54
CA ALA A 13 -1.46 11.72 21.65
C ALA A 13 -1.51 12.17 20.18
N GLU A 14 -2.66 12.64 19.69
CA GLU A 14 -2.81 13.17 18.32
C GLU A 14 -1.86 14.35 18.04
N PHE A 15 -1.73 15.29 19.00
CA PHE A 15 -0.81 16.41 18.88
C PHE A 15 0.64 15.93 18.74
N VAL A 16 1.10 15.07 19.66
CA VAL A 16 2.50 14.61 19.70
C VAL A 16 2.84 13.77 18.48
N GLY A 17 1.96 12.87 18.06
CA GLY A 17 2.18 12.04 16.88
C GLY A 17 2.23 12.86 15.59
N THR A 18 1.30 13.81 15.39
CA THR A 18 1.35 14.72 14.24
C THR A 18 2.57 15.65 14.30
N PHE A 19 2.94 16.13 15.49
CA PHE A 19 4.13 16.94 15.67
C PHE A 19 5.38 16.18 15.21
N LEU A 20 5.60 14.97 15.72
CA LEU A 20 6.80 14.18 15.39
C LEU A 20 6.83 13.78 13.91
N LEU A 21 5.68 13.44 13.31
CA LEU A 21 5.57 13.18 11.89
C LEU A 21 6.03 14.38 11.05
N ILE A 22 5.42 15.56 11.26
CA ILE A 22 5.69 16.76 10.44
C ILE A 22 7.09 17.31 10.73
N PHE A 23 7.57 17.21 11.96
CA PHE A 23 8.94 17.59 12.31
C PHE A 23 9.94 16.74 11.52
N THR A 24 9.73 15.43 11.42
CA THR A 24 10.53 14.54 10.58
C THR A 24 10.43 14.90 9.10
N VAL A 25 9.25 15.25 8.58
CA VAL A 25 9.08 15.72 7.18
C VAL A 25 9.96 16.93 6.91
N VAL A 26 9.84 17.99 7.72
CA VAL A 26 10.57 19.25 7.50
C VAL A 26 12.08 19.06 7.68
N CYS A 27 12.53 18.26 8.65
CA CYS A 27 13.95 17.94 8.81
C CYS A 27 14.52 17.22 7.57
N ASN A 28 13.78 16.27 7.00
CA ASN A 28 14.22 15.58 5.78
C ASN A 28 14.31 16.53 4.58
N LEU A 29 13.31 17.41 4.40
CA LEU A 29 13.36 18.44 3.37
C LEU A 29 14.56 19.39 3.56
N ALA A 30 14.86 19.76 4.81
CA ALA A 30 15.94 20.70 5.10
C ALA A 30 17.35 20.16 4.93
N THR A 31 17.56 18.90 5.33
CA THR A 31 18.83 18.19 5.17
C THR A 31 19.03 17.70 3.73
N GLY A 32 17.94 17.54 2.97
CA GLY A 32 17.98 17.08 1.58
C GLY A 32 18.55 15.67 1.45
N SER A 33 18.23 14.75 2.38
CA SER A 33 18.62 13.33 2.28
C SER A 33 17.65 12.57 1.34
N PRO A 34 17.97 12.39 0.04
CA PRO A 34 17.00 11.86 -0.92
C PRO A 34 16.71 10.37 -0.70
N LEU A 35 17.67 9.62 -0.16
CA LEU A 35 17.58 8.16 -0.12
C LEU A 35 16.66 7.66 0.99
N PHE A 36 16.73 8.24 2.20
CA PHE A 36 16.01 7.74 3.38
C PHE A 36 14.89 8.67 3.87
N ALA A 37 14.60 9.76 3.15
CA ALA A 37 13.52 10.67 3.54
C ALA A 37 12.17 9.94 3.69
N GLY A 38 11.69 9.30 2.63
CA GLY A 38 10.43 8.56 2.66
C GLY A 38 10.41 7.44 3.71
N PHE A 39 11.53 6.72 3.85
CA PHE A 39 11.68 5.66 4.84
C PHE A 39 11.55 6.19 6.27
N SER A 40 12.24 7.27 6.61
CA SER A 40 12.17 7.85 7.97
C SER A 40 10.80 8.46 8.29
N ILE A 41 10.14 9.10 7.30
CA ILE A 41 8.78 9.66 7.46
C ILE A 41 7.76 8.54 7.69
N GLY A 42 7.79 7.48 6.89
CA GLY A 42 6.90 6.33 7.10
C GLY A 42 7.21 5.57 8.39
N THR A 43 8.48 5.49 8.79
CA THR A 43 8.90 4.83 10.04
C THR A 43 8.47 5.62 11.27
N VAL A 44 8.58 6.95 11.28
CA VAL A 44 8.08 7.74 12.43
C VAL A 44 6.57 7.59 12.59
N LEU A 45 5.82 7.53 11.48
CA LEU A 45 4.39 7.24 11.52
C LEU A 45 4.11 5.87 12.15
N PHE A 46 4.81 4.83 11.71
CA PHE A 46 4.75 3.49 12.31
C PHE A 46 5.00 3.54 13.83
N VAL A 47 6.11 4.15 14.27
CA VAL A 47 6.49 4.21 15.69
C VAL A 47 5.44 4.95 16.51
N MET A 48 4.89 6.06 16.00
CA MET A 48 3.85 6.81 16.69
C MET A 48 2.53 6.04 16.77
N ILE A 49 2.14 5.31 15.73
CA ILE A 49 0.94 4.47 15.75
C ILE A 49 1.10 3.33 16.76
N GLN A 50 2.27 2.69 16.84
CA GLN A 50 2.50 1.66 17.86
C GLN A 50 2.48 2.24 19.28
N SER A 51 2.90 3.49 19.45
CA SER A 51 2.96 4.15 20.76
C SER A 51 1.59 4.64 21.24
N PHE A 52 0.78 5.19 20.34
CA PHE A 52 -0.44 5.94 20.68
C PHE A 52 -1.72 5.38 20.07
N GLY A 53 -1.65 4.38 19.19
CA GLY A 53 -2.82 3.78 18.53
C GLY A 53 -3.88 3.30 19.52
N LYS A 54 -3.46 2.65 20.61
CA LYS A 54 -4.37 2.23 21.71
C LYS A 54 -4.87 3.39 22.59
N VAL A 55 -4.29 4.58 22.47
CA VAL A 55 -4.71 5.78 23.21
C VAL A 55 -5.75 6.56 22.41
N SER A 56 -5.41 6.97 21.19
CA SER A 56 -6.23 7.87 20.36
C SER A 56 -6.81 7.25 19.10
N GLY A 57 -6.31 6.10 18.66
CA GLY A 57 -6.47 5.58 17.30
C GLY A 57 -5.26 5.87 16.41
N GLY A 58 -4.40 6.82 16.80
CA GLY A 58 -3.17 7.17 16.08
C GLY A 58 -3.44 7.74 14.69
N ASN A 59 -4.43 8.61 14.54
CA ASN A 59 -4.85 9.11 13.23
C ASN A 59 -3.78 9.99 12.59
N PHE A 60 -3.28 10.96 13.36
CA PHE A 60 -2.25 11.94 13.02
C PHE A 60 -2.44 12.71 11.69
N ASN A 61 -3.64 12.62 11.13
CA ASN A 61 -3.96 13.03 9.77
C ASN A 61 -5.48 13.33 9.69
N PRO A 62 -5.87 14.56 9.31
CA PRO A 62 -7.27 14.90 9.17
C PRO A 62 -8.01 14.07 8.10
N ALA A 63 -7.36 13.67 7.00
CA ALA A 63 -7.97 12.80 5.99
C ALA A 63 -8.28 11.40 6.54
N VAL A 64 -7.42 10.85 7.42
CA VAL A 64 -7.71 9.60 8.14
C VAL A 64 -8.91 9.77 9.07
N SER A 65 -8.96 10.87 9.82
CA SER A 65 -10.09 11.18 10.70
C SER A 65 -11.40 11.31 9.92
N VAL A 66 -11.37 11.95 8.75
CA VAL A 66 -12.53 12.09 7.85
C VAL A 66 -12.96 10.74 7.28
N ALA A 67 -12.04 9.88 6.85
CA ALA A 67 -12.37 8.53 6.36
C ALA A 67 -13.12 7.72 7.44
N LEU A 68 -12.65 7.78 8.70
CA LEU A 68 -13.31 7.15 9.84
C LEU A 68 -14.69 7.77 10.13
N GLY A 69 -14.82 9.11 10.03
CA GLY A 69 -16.10 9.82 10.19
C GLY A 69 -17.13 9.41 9.15
N PHE A 70 -16.71 9.36 7.88
CA PHE A 70 -17.57 8.97 6.78
C PHE A 70 -17.98 7.49 6.86
N THR A 71 -17.04 6.62 7.23
CA THR A 71 -17.32 5.19 7.47
C THR A 71 -18.38 5.01 8.55
N LYS A 72 -18.28 5.78 9.65
CA LYS A 72 -19.29 5.78 10.71
C LYS A 72 -20.65 6.31 10.24
N ALA A 73 -20.66 7.38 9.46
CA ALA A 73 -21.89 7.95 8.90
C ALA A 73 -22.64 6.97 7.99
N MET A 74 -21.94 6.04 7.34
CA MET A 74 -22.52 4.94 6.57
C MET A 74 -22.98 3.75 7.44
N GLY A 75 -22.80 3.79 8.76
CA GLY A 75 -23.17 2.74 9.70
C GLY A 75 -22.06 1.74 10.04
N GLY A 76 -20.84 1.97 9.58
CA GLY A 76 -19.68 1.10 9.82
C GLY A 76 -18.88 1.47 11.07
N PRO A 77 -17.74 0.79 11.32
CA PRO A 77 -16.83 1.14 12.39
C PRO A 77 -16.10 2.45 12.07
N GLY A 78 -16.07 3.37 13.02
CA GLY A 78 -15.43 4.67 12.78
C GLY A 78 -15.55 5.65 13.92
N MET A 79 -15.41 6.94 13.59
CA MET A 79 -15.28 8.03 14.55
C MET A 79 -16.47 8.97 14.49
N GLU A 80 -16.93 9.50 15.64
CA GLU A 80 -17.96 10.53 15.65
C GLU A 80 -17.45 11.84 15.03
N TRP A 81 -18.29 12.56 14.28
CA TRP A 81 -17.89 13.82 13.64
C TRP A 81 -17.39 14.87 14.62
N SER A 82 -17.91 14.89 15.85
CA SER A 82 -17.39 15.76 16.92
C SER A 82 -15.92 15.46 17.24
N GLN A 83 -15.54 14.18 17.29
CA GLN A 83 -14.17 13.75 17.52
C GLN A 83 -13.30 13.97 16.27
N VAL A 84 -13.83 13.78 15.06
CA VAL A 84 -13.14 14.11 13.79
C VAL A 84 -12.72 15.58 13.78
N LEU A 85 -13.63 16.49 14.13
CA LEU A 85 -13.33 17.92 14.20
C LEU A 85 -12.27 18.25 15.25
N ILE A 86 -12.41 17.69 16.46
CA ILE A 86 -11.43 17.89 17.54
C ILE A 86 -10.03 17.41 17.12
N TYR A 87 -9.95 16.19 16.58
CA TYR A 87 -8.69 15.61 16.13
C TYR A 87 -8.07 16.43 15.01
N SER A 88 -8.87 16.85 14.02
CA SER A 88 -8.37 17.62 12.88
C SER A 88 -7.75 18.95 13.34
N VAL A 89 -8.40 19.66 14.27
CA VAL A 89 -7.85 20.89 14.86
C VAL A 89 -6.55 20.61 15.60
N VAL A 90 -6.53 19.58 16.46
CA VAL A 90 -5.36 19.23 17.27
C VAL A 90 -4.17 18.83 16.38
N GLN A 91 -4.41 18.05 15.33
CA GLN A 91 -3.41 17.62 14.35
C GLN A 91 -2.85 18.82 13.58
N ILE A 92 -3.71 19.72 13.10
CA ILE A 92 -3.27 20.95 12.40
C ILE A 92 -2.40 21.82 13.32
N VAL A 93 -2.82 22.03 14.58
CA VAL A 93 -2.04 22.80 15.56
C VAL A 93 -0.69 22.13 15.86
N GLY A 94 -0.67 20.80 16.04
CA GLY A 94 0.56 20.03 16.21
C GLY A 94 1.49 20.11 15.01
N GLY A 95 0.93 20.08 13.80
CA GLY A 95 1.68 20.20 12.56
C GLY A 95 2.31 21.57 12.36
N ILE A 96 1.55 22.65 12.57
CA ILE A 96 2.07 24.01 12.50
C ILE A 96 3.20 24.20 13.52
N ALA A 97 3.00 23.75 14.77
CA ALA A 97 4.04 23.81 15.80
C ALA A 97 5.31 23.05 15.41
N ALA A 98 5.17 21.87 14.81
CA ALA A 98 6.30 21.08 14.32
C ALA A 98 7.04 21.75 13.16
N ALA A 99 6.31 22.28 12.18
CA ALA A 99 6.91 22.94 11.04
C ALA A 99 7.67 24.21 11.46
N PHE A 100 7.14 25.00 12.40
CA PHE A 100 7.87 26.15 12.97
C PHE A 100 9.12 25.70 13.76
N ALA A 101 8.99 24.67 14.61
CA ALA A 101 10.12 24.16 15.38
C ALA A 101 11.25 23.64 14.47
N ALA A 102 10.90 22.89 13.42
CA ALA A 102 11.86 22.40 12.45
C ALA A 102 12.43 23.53 11.56
N THR A 103 11.62 24.52 11.19
CA THR A 103 12.10 25.70 10.46
C THR A 103 13.10 26.50 11.30
N LEU A 104 12.83 26.67 12.61
CA LEU A 104 13.76 27.31 13.54
C LEU A 104 15.06 26.50 13.68
N LEU A 105 14.96 25.17 13.77
CA LEU A 105 16.12 24.29 13.87
C LEU A 105 16.98 24.31 12.60
N CYS A 106 16.37 24.29 11.42
CA CYS A 106 17.06 24.10 10.15
C CYS A 106 17.28 25.39 9.34
N GLY A 107 16.66 26.50 9.74
CA GLY A 107 16.72 27.79 9.04
C GLY A 107 16.05 27.82 7.66
N LYS A 108 15.17 26.87 7.34
CA LYS A 108 14.51 26.74 6.03
C LYS A 108 13.04 26.36 6.17
N SER A 109 12.19 27.02 5.39
CA SER A 109 10.79 26.65 5.15
C SER A 109 10.60 26.12 3.72
N PHE A 110 9.59 25.28 3.50
CA PHE A 110 9.34 24.59 2.23
C PHE A 110 7.88 24.76 1.81
N PRO A 111 7.59 25.41 0.66
CA PRO A 111 6.22 25.58 0.21
C PRO A 111 5.63 24.28 -0.32
N VAL A 112 4.32 24.13 -0.16
CA VAL A 112 3.55 23.09 -0.85
C VAL A 112 3.41 23.50 -2.31
N ALA A 113 3.98 22.69 -3.21
CA ALA A 113 3.86 22.90 -4.64
C ALA A 113 4.14 21.61 -5.39
N ALA A 114 3.59 21.51 -6.61
CA ALA A 114 4.07 20.53 -7.55
C ALA A 114 5.56 20.81 -7.82
N THR A 115 6.35 19.75 -7.91
CA THR A 115 7.78 19.85 -8.23
C THR A 115 7.97 20.34 -9.67
N SER A 116 9.15 20.86 -9.97
CA SER A 116 9.48 21.42 -11.28
C SER A 116 9.22 20.40 -12.40
N GLY A 117 8.45 20.82 -13.42
CA GLY A 117 8.08 19.97 -14.56
C GLY A 117 6.70 19.31 -14.43
N TYR A 118 6.04 19.44 -13.28
CA TYR A 118 4.70 18.88 -13.06
C TYR A 118 3.66 19.96 -12.79
N THR A 119 2.42 19.64 -13.10
CA THR A 119 1.27 20.51 -12.85
C THR A 119 0.69 20.27 -11.46
N THR A 120 -0.06 21.24 -10.94
CA THR A 120 -0.84 21.06 -9.71
C THR A 120 -1.83 19.91 -9.83
N LEU A 121 -2.38 19.65 -11.02
CA LEU A 121 -3.28 18.51 -11.24
C LEU A 121 -2.54 17.18 -11.10
N SER A 122 -1.36 17.01 -11.71
CA SER A 122 -0.57 15.78 -11.55
C SER A 122 -0.16 15.55 -10.09
N ALA A 123 0.16 16.62 -9.36
CA ALA A 123 0.40 16.53 -7.93
C ALA A 123 -0.87 16.12 -7.16
N GLY A 124 -2.01 16.74 -7.43
CA GLY A 124 -3.30 16.38 -6.84
C GLY A 124 -3.71 14.92 -7.09
N VAL A 125 -3.45 14.40 -8.30
CA VAL A 125 -3.68 12.98 -8.62
C VAL A 125 -2.80 12.06 -7.77
N CYS A 126 -1.54 12.42 -7.57
CA CYS A 126 -0.62 11.70 -6.69
C CYS A 126 -1.10 11.72 -5.22
N GLU A 127 -1.48 12.90 -4.73
CA GLU A 127 -2.02 13.09 -3.39
C GLU A 127 -3.29 12.27 -3.19
N TYR A 128 -4.17 12.22 -4.19
CA TYR A 128 -5.37 11.39 -4.17
C TYR A 128 -5.06 9.90 -3.98
N PHE A 129 -4.21 9.30 -4.82
CA PHE A 129 -4.03 7.85 -4.78
C PHE A 129 -3.28 7.36 -3.54
N TYR A 130 -2.28 8.09 -3.07
CA TYR A 130 -1.53 7.66 -1.88
C TYR A 130 -2.24 8.05 -0.58
N THR A 131 -3.08 9.09 -0.55
CA THR A 131 -4.02 9.30 0.56
C THR A 131 -5.13 8.26 0.56
N PHE A 132 -5.62 7.85 -0.61
CA PHE A 132 -6.59 6.77 -0.74
C PHE A 132 -5.98 5.50 -0.16
N MET A 133 -4.76 5.15 -0.55
CA MET A 133 -4.05 3.99 -0.03
C MET A 133 -3.87 4.06 1.48
N LEU A 134 -3.38 5.18 2.01
CA LEU A 134 -3.19 5.40 3.45
C LEU A 134 -4.51 5.20 4.21
N THR A 135 -5.56 5.91 3.82
CA THR A 135 -6.86 5.86 4.50
C THR A 135 -7.55 4.51 4.32
N PHE A 136 -7.44 3.88 3.14
CA PHE A 136 -7.96 2.55 2.87
C PHE A 136 -7.28 1.49 3.74
N VAL A 137 -5.94 1.54 3.87
CA VAL A 137 -5.20 0.64 4.75
C VAL A 137 -5.62 0.88 6.19
N VAL A 138 -5.69 2.12 6.68
CA VAL A 138 -6.15 2.41 8.06
C VAL A 138 -7.53 1.81 8.34
N LEU A 139 -8.51 2.02 7.45
CA LEU A 139 -9.85 1.46 7.63
C LEU A 139 -9.83 -0.06 7.74
N ASN A 140 -9.04 -0.72 6.89
CA ASN A 140 -8.96 -2.17 6.87
C ASN A 140 -8.17 -2.78 8.05
N VAL A 141 -7.04 -2.18 8.45
CA VAL A 141 -6.17 -2.78 9.48
C VAL A 141 -6.50 -2.32 10.90
N ALA A 142 -7.11 -1.14 11.06
CA ALA A 142 -7.35 -0.54 12.37
C ALA A 142 -8.84 -0.33 12.69
N ALA A 143 -9.70 -0.11 11.69
CA ALA A 143 -11.13 0.13 11.93
C ALA A 143 -12.01 -1.13 11.78
N ALA A 144 -11.70 -2.02 10.83
CA ALA A 144 -12.49 -3.22 10.57
C ALA A 144 -12.75 -4.03 11.85
N LYS A 145 -14.00 -4.47 12.08
CA LYS A 145 -14.42 -5.02 13.39
C LYS A 145 -13.60 -6.25 13.79
N LYS A 146 -13.29 -7.11 12.83
CA LYS A 146 -12.48 -8.32 13.03
C LYS A 146 -11.06 -7.97 13.51
N ASN A 147 -10.41 -7.03 12.83
CA ASN A 147 -9.04 -6.64 13.14
C ASN A 147 -8.95 -5.78 14.42
N ALA A 148 -10.00 -5.04 14.77
CA ALA A 148 -10.09 -4.34 16.05
C ALA A 148 -10.19 -5.32 17.25
N GLN A 149 -10.65 -6.55 17.02
CA GLN A 149 -10.76 -7.60 18.05
C GLN A 149 -9.50 -8.47 18.13
N GLU A 150 -8.78 -8.65 17.02
CA GLU A 150 -7.52 -9.36 16.98
C GLU A 150 -6.37 -8.44 17.44
N ASN A 151 -5.54 -8.89 18.40
CA ASN A 151 -4.35 -8.15 18.86
C ASN A 151 -3.21 -8.17 17.81
N GLY A 152 -3.52 -7.95 16.53
CA GLY A 152 -2.54 -7.84 15.46
C GLY A 152 -1.55 -6.72 15.76
N GLN A 153 -0.25 -6.96 15.63
CA GLN A 153 0.79 -5.96 15.86
C GLN A 153 1.24 -5.28 14.56
N TYR A 154 0.75 -5.74 13.41
CA TYR A 154 1.17 -5.30 12.08
C TYR A 154 0.48 -4.01 11.58
N TYR A 155 -0.61 -3.53 12.20
CA TYR A 155 -1.38 -2.40 11.67
C TYR A 155 -0.52 -1.13 11.53
N GLY A 156 0.29 -0.80 12.54
CA GLY A 156 1.18 0.37 12.46
C GLY A 156 2.19 0.24 11.33
N LEU A 157 2.72 -0.98 11.10
CA LEU A 157 3.68 -1.25 10.03
C LEU A 157 3.02 -1.08 8.66
N ALA A 158 1.83 -1.65 8.47
CA ALA A 158 1.05 -1.52 7.25
C ALA A 158 0.75 -0.05 6.92
N ILE A 159 0.33 0.74 7.92
CA ILE A 159 0.04 2.18 7.76
C ILE A 159 1.33 2.98 7.47
N GLY A 160 2.43 2.71 8.17
CA GLY A 160 3.71 3.36 7.88
C GLY A 160 4.22 3.06 6.46
N PHE A 161 4.01 1.83 5.98
CA PHE A 161 4.40 1.39 4.64
C PHE A 161 3.64 2.10 3.52
N THR A 162 2.39 2.55 3.72
CA THR A 162 1.71 3.35 2.67
C THR A 162 2.41 4.69 2.45
N VAL A 163 2.96 5.29 3.49
CA VAL A 163 3.72 6.54 3.40
C VAL A 163 5.08 6.31 2.75
N ILE A 164 5.75 5.19 3.02
CA ILE A 164 6.97 4.78 2.30
C ILE A 164 6.67 4.61 0.80
N ALA A 165 5.58 3.92 0.45
CA ALA A 165 5.15 3.75 -0.93
C ALA A 165 4.94 5.11 -1.61
N GLY A 166 4.15 5.99 -1.00
CA GLY A 166 3.83 7.31 -1.55
C GLY A 166 5.00 8.28 -1.63
N ALA A 167 5.86 8.32 -0.61
CA ALA A 167 6.98 9.25 -0.59
C ALA A 167 7.96 9.01 -1.76
N TYR A 168 8.21 7.74 -2.11
CA TYR A 168 9.10 7.39 -3.21
C TYR A 168 8.39 7.26 -4.56
N GLY A 169 7.09 6.93 -4.58
CA GLY A 169 6.31 6.87 -5.81
C GLY A 169 5.83 8.24 -6.30
N ALA A 170 5.25 9.05 -5.42
CA ALA A 170 4.58 10.31 -5.75
C ALA A 170 5.30 11.56 -5.22
N GLY A 171 6.20 11.42 -4.24
CA GLY A 171 6.88 12.57 -3.63
C GLY A 171 7.68 13.40 -4.64
N PHE A 172 8.21 12.77 -5.69
CA PHE A 172 8.90 13.49 -6.77
C PHE A 172 7.97 14.38 -7.61
N ILE A 173 6.65 14.21 -7.56
CA ILE A 173 5.66 15.06 -8.27
C ILE A 173 5.01 16.07 -7.32
N SER A 174 4.52 15.58 -6.19
CA SER A 174 3.64 16.34 -5.28
C SER A 174 4.35 16.88 -4.05
N GLY A 175 5.55 16.39 -3.73
CA GLY A 175 6.13 16.55 -2.39
C GLY A 175 5.58 15.55 -1.36
N GLY A 176 4.47 14.85 -1.66
CA GLY A 176 3.96 13.72 -0.89
C GLY A 176 3.44 14.09 0.50
N CYS A 177 2.47 15.00 0.56
CA CYS A 177 1.85 15.42 1.82
C CYS A 177 1.02 14.29 2.42
N PHE A 178 0.10 13.74 1.63
CA PHE A 178 -0.89 12.70 1.96
C PHE A 178 -1.66 12.95 3.25
N ASN A 179 -1.73 14.20 3.69
CA ASN A 179 -2.13 14.63 5.02
C ASN A 179 -2.42 16.13 5.04
N PRO A 180 -3.68 16.54 5.28
CA PRO A 180 -4.04 17.95 5.37
C PRO A 180 -3.24 18.74 6.41
N ALA A 181 -2.84 18.11 7.52
CA ALA A 181 -2.02 18.77 8.54
C ALA A 181 -0.59 19.03 8.04
N VAL A 182 -0.02 18.14 7.22
CA VAL A 182 1.29 18.35 6.57
C VAL A 182 1.17 19.51 5.58
N ALA A 183 0.17 19.46 4.69
CA ALA A 183 -0.05 20.49 3.68
C ALA A 183 -0.24 21.88 4.30
N ILE A 184 -1.12 22.02 5.30
CA ILE A 184 -1.36 23.30 5.98
C ILE A 184 -0.09 23.78 6.70
N ALA A 185 0.60 22.90 7.42
CA ALA A 185 1.78 23.30 8.21
C ALA A 185 2.91 23.84 7.33
N LEU A 186 3.18 23.20 6.19
CA LEU A 186 4.17 23.66 5.22
C LEU A 186 3.77 25.03 4.64
N ASP A 187 2.53 25.16 4.17
CA ASP A 187 2.01 26.38 3.54
C ASP A 187 2.01 27.59 4.51
N VAL A 188 1.64 27.36 5.78
CA VAL A 188 1.67 28.40 6.83
C VAL A 188 3.10 28.83 7.15
N THR A 189 4.05 27.90 7.25
CA THR A 189 5.43 28.21 7.62
C THR A 189 6.27 28.77 6.47
N SER A 190 5.81 28.60 5.24
CA SER A 190 6.40 29.19 4.03
C SER A 190 5.57 30.33 3.46
N ILE A 191 4.78 31.03 4.28
CA ILE A 191 3.84 32.07 3.81
C ILE A 191 4.51 33.18 2.98
N ASP A 192 5.80 33.44 3.23
CA ASP A 192 6.63 34.37 2.48
C ASP A 192 6.89 33.93 1.02
N LYS A 193 6.68 32.64 0.72
CA LYS A 193 6.88 32.00 -0.59
C LYS A 193 5.57 31.71 -1.32
N GLY A 194 4.43 32.02 -0.70
CA GLY A 194 3.09 31.73 -1.23
C GLY A 194 2.21 31.04 -0.19
N PHE A 195 0.90 31.09 -0.41
CA PHE A 195 -0.11 30.46 0.43
C PHE A 195 -1.33 30.04 -0.39
N GLY A 196 -1.99 28.97 0.03
CA GLY A 196 -3.30 28.53 -0.45
C GLY A 196 -3.27 27.31 -1.38
N ILE A 197 -2.08 26.89 -1.85
CA ILE A 197 -1.95 25.66 -2.65
C ILE A 197 -2.30 24.42 -1.81
N SER A 198 -2.07 24.46 -0.49
CA SER A 198 -2.48 23.40 0.42
C SER A 198 -3.97 23.06 0.29
N PHE A 199 -4.85 24.03 0.06
CA PHE A 199 -6.30 23.76 -0.10
C PHE A 199 -6.62 22.89 -1.32
N VAL A 200 -5.82 22.99 -2.39
CA VAL A 200 -5.97 22.11 -3.55
C VAL A 200 -5.56 20.69 -3.19
N TYR A 201 -4.46 20.52 -2.47
CA TYR A 201 -3.99 19.21 -2.01
C TYR A 201 -5.04 18.56 -1.09
N ILE A 202 -5.53 19.32 -0.10
CA ILE A 202 -6.57 18.88 0.83
C ILE A 202 -7.83 18.43 0.11
N LEU A 203 -8.24 19.10 -0.97
CA LEU A 203 -9.39 18.65 -1.76
C LEU A 203 -9.18 17.23 -2.28
N PHE A 204 -8.03 16.93 -2.88
CA PHE A 204 -7.73 15.57 -3.37
C PHE A 204 -7.58 14.56 -2.23
N GLU A 205 -6.95 14.94 -1.12
CA GLU A 205 -6.80 14.10 0.07
C GLU A 205 -8.14 13.73 0.71
N ILE A 206 -9.08 14.68 0.79
CA ILE A 206 -10.44 14.44 1.30
C ILE A 206 -11.26 13.59 0.32
N LEU A 207 -11.19 13.87 -0.99
CA LEU A 207 -11.84 13.02 -1.99
C LEU A 207 -11.34 11.57 -1.90
N ALA A 208 -10.04 11.38 -1.67
CA ALA A 208 -9.45 10.07 -1.47
C ALA A 208 -9.95 9.36 -0.21
N ALA A 209 -10.09 10.08 0.91
CA ALA A 209 -10.67 9.58 2.16
C ALA A 209 -12.14 9.14 2.00
N LEU A 210 -12.91 9.86 1.20
CA LEU A 210 -14.30 9.50 0.89
C LEU A 210 -14.36 8.25 0.00
N THR A 211 -13.53 8.19 -1.05
CA THR A 211 -13.44 7.01 -1.92
C THR A 211 -13.00 5.79 -1.15
N SER A 212 -12.00 5.89 -0.25
CA SER A 212 -11.52 4.76 0.54
C SER A 212 -12.60 4.21 1.47
N ALA A 213 -13.33 5.07 2.16
CA ALA A 213 -14.47 4.67 2.99
C ALA A 213 -15.58 4.00 2.16
N PHE A 214 -15.90 4.53 0.98
CA PHE A 214 -16.87 3.91 0.08
C PHE A 214 -16.43 2.53 -0.37
N ILE A 215 -15.20 2.38 -0.87
CA ILE A 215 -14.66 1.09 -1.33
C ILE A 215 -14.55 0.09 -0.17
N PHE A 216 -14.13 0.54 1.01
CA PHE A 216 -14.14 -0.26 2.24
C PHE A 216 -15.53 -0.82 2.53
N SER A 217 -16.60 -0.03 2.41
CA SER A 217 -17.99 -0.51 2.58
C SER A 217 -18.44 -1.55 1.57
N LYS A 218 -17.81 -1.61 0.39
CA LYS A 218 -18.12 -2.60 -0.66
C LYS A 218 -17.29 -3.87 -0.53
N ILE A 219 -16.09 -3.78 0.02
CA ILE A 219 -15.21 -4.92 0.25
C ILE A 219 -15.55 -5.62 1.57
N ARG A 220 -16.07 -4.87 2.56
CA ARG A 220 -16.46 -5.39 3.89
C ARG A 220 -17.89 -5.03 4.28
N PRO A 221 -18.92 -5.45 3.55
CA PRO A 221 -20.32 -5.18 3.92
C PRO A 221 -20.68 -5.68 5.33
N GLU A 222 -20.03 -6.74 5.83
CA GLU A 222 -20.20 -7.28 7.19
C GLU A 222 -19.85 -6.28 8.30
N ASP A 223 -19.01 -5.28 8.03
CA ASP A 223 -18.71 -4.22 8.98
C ASP A 223 -19.84 -3.19 9.10
N PHE A 224 -20.80 -3.19 8.18
CA PHE A 224 -21.94 -2.25 8.12
C PHE A 224 -23.27 -2.94 8.39
N GLU A 225 -23.39 -4.22 8.03
CA GLU A 225 -24.60 -5.01 8.21
C GLU A 225 -24.69 -5.61 9.63
N LYS A 226 -25.93 -5.87 10.09
CA LYS A 226 -26.20 -6.52 11.39
C LYS A 226 -26.09 -8.05 11.33
N SER A 227 -26.11 -8.62 10.12
CA SER A 227 -25.99 -10.06 9.88
C SER A 227 -24.78 -10.29 8.98
N PRO A 228 -23.93 -11.30 9.23
CA PRO A 228 -22.76 -11.54 8.40
C PRO A 228 -23.19 -11.93 6.98
N SER A 229 -22.78 -11.16 5.96
CA SER A 229 -22.75 -11.66 4.59
C SER A 229 -21.44 -12.43 4.39
N THR A 230 -21.52 -13.72 4.08
CA THR A 230 -20.35 -14.53 3.77
C THR A 230 -19.63 -13.99 2.52
N GLY A 231 -18.31 -13.83 2.62
CA GLY A 231 -17.42 -13.24 1.61
C GLY A 231 -17.77 -13.59 0.17
N LYS A 232 -18.44 -12.66 -0.53
CA LYS A 232 -18.89 -12.87 -1.90
C LYS A 232 -17.72 -12.74 -2.86
N ALA A 233 -17.79 -13.47 -3.97
CA ALA A 233 -16.79 -13.37 -5.04
C ALA A 233 -16.59 -11.92 -5.52
N SER A 234 -17.62 -11.07 -5.47
CA SER A 234 -17.52 -9.64 -5.83
C SER A 234 -16.61 -8.83 -4.91
N GLU A 235 -16.67 -9.04 -3.60
CA GLU A 235 -15.82 -8.35 -2.61
C GLU A 235 -14.35 -8.70 -2.83
N GLN A 236 -14.12 -10.00 -3.05
CA GLN A 236 -12.83 -10.57 -3.36
C GLN A 236 -12.22 -10.02 -4.65
N LEU A 237 -12.99 -9.97 -5.73
CA LEU A 237 -12.53 -9.43 -7.01
C LEU A 237 -12.26 -7.92 -6.92
N LEU A 238 -13.06 -7.17 -6.16
CA LEU A 238 -12.82 -5.75 -5.92
C LEU A 238 -11.55 -5.53 -5.09
N SER A 239 -11.31 -6.35 -4.06
CA SER A 239 -10.06 -6.35 -3.30
C SER A 239 -8.85 -6.58 -4.21
N GLU A 240 -8.88 -7.64 -5.03
CA GLU A 240 -7.79 -7.95 -5.98
C GLU A 240 -7.55 -6.83 -6.98
N PHE A 241 -8.62 -6.20 -7.48
CA PHE A 241 -8.50 -5.05 -8.36
C PHE A 241 -7.82 -3.87 -7.67
N VAL A 242 -8.29 -3.47 -6.48
CA VAL A 242 -7.76 -2.30 -5.74
C VAL A 242 -6.31 -2.51 -5.31
N GLY A 243 -5.96 -3.68 -4.78
CA GLY A 243 -4.59 -3.99 -4.38
C GLY A 243 -3.62 -4.06 -5.56
N THR A 244 -4.02 -4.69 -6.67
CA THR A 244 -3.18 -4.72 -7.88
C THR A 244 -3.04 -3.34 -8.50
N PHE A 245 -4.11 -2.56 -8.50
CA PHE A 245 -4.08 -1.18 -9.00
C PHE A 245 -3.05 -0.35 -8.23
N MET A 246 -3.10 -0.37 -6.89
CA MET A 246 -2.15 0.38 -6.07
C MET A 246 -0.71 -0.12 -6.22
N LEU A 247 -0.51 -1.44 -6.31
CA LEU A 247 0.79 -2.04 -6.57
C LEU A 247 1.38 -1.54 -7.90
N VAL A 248 0.64 -1.73 -9.00
CA VAL A 248 1.13 -1.39 -10.35
C VAL A 248 1.30 0.12 -10.51
N LEU A 249 0.42 0.93 -9.92
CA LEU A 249 0.57 2.38 -9.88
C LEU A 249 1.89 2.73 -9.18
N THR A 250 2.18 2.11 -8.03
CA THR A 250 3.44 2.34 -7.30
C THR A 250 4.65 1.93 -8.12
N VAL A 251 4.60 0.80 -8.84
CA VAL A 251 5.67 0.37 -9.75
C VAL A 251 5.91 1.41 -10.83
N ALA A 252 4.85 1.81 -11.56
CA ALA A 252 4.95 2.75 -12.66
C ALA A 252 5.50 4.11 -12.19
N CYS A 253 4.97 4.63 -11.09
CA CYS A 253 5.44 5.89 -10.50
C CYS A 253 6.92 5.83 -10.11
N ASN A 254 7.38 4.74 -9.49
CA ASN A 254 8.81 4.61 -9.13
C ASN A 254 9.73 4.50 -10.36
N ILE A 255 9.28 3.81 -11.42
CA ILE A 255 10.04 3.73 -12.68
C ILE A 255 10.17 5.13 -13.30
N PHE A 256 9.08 5.88 -13.39
CA PHE A 256 9.07 7.20 -14.01
C PHE A 256 9.77 8.26 -13.15
N ALA A 257 9.73 8.13 -11.82
CA ALA A 257 10.50 8.96 -10.90
C ALA A 257 11.99 8.59 -10.83
N LEU A 258 12.44 7.52 -11.52
CA LEU A 258 13.81 6.99 -11.45
C LEU A 258 14.27 6.74 -10.00
N SER A 259 13.37 6.23 -9.16
CA SER A 259 13.60 6.05 -7.73
C SER A 259 14.71 5.01 -7.47
N SER A 260 15.78 5.41 -6.79
CA SER A 260 16.88 4.53 -6.41
C SER A 260 16.50 3.48 -5.36
N ILE A 261 15.35 3.64 -4.72
CA ILE A 261 14.82 2.72 -3.69
C ILE A 261 13.46 2.12 -4.11
N ALA A 262 13.19 2.08 -5.42
CA ALA A 262 11.95 1.58 -6.01
C ALA A 262 11.49 0.25 -5.43
N ALA A 263 12.42 -0.71 -5.24
CA ALA A 263 12.11 -2.03 -4.71
C ALA A 263 11.46 -1.96 -3.31
N LEU A 264 11.93 -1.07 -2.42
CA LEU A 264 11.35 -0.90 -1.09
C LEU A 264 9.99 -0.20 -1.14
N SER A 265 9.83 0.81 -2.00
CA SER A 265 8.56 1.50 -2.19
C SER A 265 7.47 0.56 -2.70
N ILE A 266 7.78 -0.25 -3.71
CA ILE A 266 6.87 -1.24 -4.29
C ILE A 266 6.56 -2.35 -3.27
N ALA A 267 7.56 -2.82 -2.53
CA ALA A 267 7.37 -3.79 -1.46
C ALA A 267 6.48 -3.27 -0.33
N ALA A 268 6.66 -2.01 0.07
CA ALA A 268 5.82 -1.36 1.06
C ALA A 268 4.37 -1.23 0.58
N SER A 269 4.17 -0.94 -0.71
CA SER A 269 2.86 -0.93 -1.35
C SER A 269 2.20 -2.31 -1.32
N LEU A 270 2.92 -3.34 -1.76
CA LEU A 270 2.44 -4.72 -1.75
C LEU A 270 2.07 -5.18 -0.33
N ALA A 271 2.98 -5.03 0.62
CA ALA A 271 2.80 -5.49 1.99
C ALA A 271 1.62 -4.80 2.69
N SER A 272 1.49 -3.48 2.55
CA SER A 272 0.38 -2.73 3.16
C SER A 272 -0.98 -3.12 2.58
N MET A 273 -1.08 -3.35 1.27
CA MET A 273 -2.32 -3.86 0.65
C MET A 273 -2.62 -5.30 1.06
N ILE A 274 -1.61 -6.16 1.22
CA ILE A 274 -1.78 -7.54 1.73
C ILE A 274 -2.32 -7.51 3.16
N TYR A 275 -1.76 -6.66 4.03
CA TYR A 275 -2.27 -6.52 5.39
C TYR A 275 -3.68 -5.95 5.43
N ALA A 276 -4.05 -5.08 4.48
CA ALA A 276 -5.39 -4.49 4.41
C ALA A 276 -6.47 -5.49 3.97
N THR A 277 -6.23 -6.29 2.93
CA THR A 277 -7.31 -7.11 2.35
C THR A 277 -6.94 -8.57 2.11
N GLY A 278 -5.84 -9.04 2.68
CA GLY A 278 -5.44 -10.45 2.64
C GLY A 278 -6.47 -11.39 3.28
N ASP A 279 -7.17 -10.95 4.32
CA ASP A 279 -8.27 -11.71 4.93
C ASP A 279 -9.58 -11.65 4.13
N VAL A 280 -9.68 -10.76 3.12
CA VAL A 280 -10.83 -10.69 2.22
C VAL A 280 -10.63 -11.60 1.02
N SER A 281 -9.55 -11.42 0.27
CA SER A 281 -9.29 -12.12 -1.00
C SER A 281 -8.10 -13.08 -0.99
N GLY A 282 -7.28 -13.09 0.06
CA GLY A 282 -5.96 -13.70 0.05
C GLY A 282 -4.85 -12.72 -0.37
N GLY A 283 -5.22 -11.55 -0.91
CA GLY A 283 -4.27 -10.48 -1.27
C GLY A 283 -3.23 -10.92 -2.31
N HIS A 284 -3.66 -11.61 -3.37
CA HIS A 284 -2.74 -12.19 -4.34
C HIS A 284 -2.04 -11.11 -5.19
N PHE A 285 -2.82 -10.16 -5.70
CA PHE A 285 -2.42 -9.00 -6.49
C PHE A 285 -1.48 -9.27 -7.68
N ASN A 286 -1.41 -10.52 -8.10
CA ASN A 286 -0.44 -11.03 -9.05
C ASN A 286 -0.98 -12.32 -9.71
N PRO A 287 -1.13 -12.35 -11.04
CA PRO A 287 -1.61 -13.54 -11.74
C PRO A 287 -0.75 -14.80 -11.51
N ALA A 288 0.56 -14.65 -11.34
CA ALA A 288 1.45 -15.78 -11.02
C ALA A 288 1.21 -16.31 -9.59
N VAL A 289 0.92 -15.43 -8.63
CA VAL A 289 0.55 -15.84 -7.27
C VAL A 289 -0.79 -16.57 -7.28
N SER A 290 -1.81 -16.04 -7.96
CA SER A 290 -3.10 -16.70 -8.11
C SER A 290 -2.96 -18.11 -8.69
N LEU A 291 -2.14 -18.26 -9.75
CA LEU A 291 -1.87 -19.57 -10.34
C LEU A 291 -1.13 -20.50 -9.37
N ALA A 292 -0.13 -20.00 -8.63
CA ALA A 292 0.60 -20.82 -7.65
C ALA A 292 -0.33 -21.35 -6.55
N VAL A 293 -1.21 -20.49 -6.01
CA VAL A 293 -2.20 -20.87 -4.99
C VAL A 293 -3.16 -21.93 -5.53
N TYR A 294 -3.70 -21.74 -6.74
CA TYR A 294 -4.54 -22.75 -7.40
C TYR A 294 -3.80 -24.08 -7.59
N LEU A 295 -2.59 -24.05 -8.16
CA LEU A 295 -1.81 -25.26 -8.44
C LEU A 295 -1.32 -25.96 -7.17
N SER A 296 -1.19 -25.26 -6.04
CA SER A 296 -0.86 -25.87 -4.74
C SER A 296 -1.91 -26.88 -4.30
N GLY A 297 -3.18 -26.68 -4.69
CA GLY A 297 -4.32 -27.50 -4.28
C GLY A 297 -4.57 -27.50 -2.76
N ARG A 298 -4.04 -26.51 -2.02
CA ARG A 298 -4.24 -26.40 -0.57
C ARG A 298 -5.45 -25.55 -0.18
N ASP A 299 -5.86 -24.61 -1.02
CA ASP A 299 -7.11 -23.88 -0.85
C ASP A 299 -8.18 -24.50 -1.74
N THR A 300 -9.03 -25.34 -1.14
CA THR A 300 -10.12 -26.05 -1.84
C THR A 300 -11.24 -25.12 -2.31
N LEU A 301 -11.36 -23.92 -1.73
CA LEU A 301 -12.34 -22.91 -2.14
C LEU A 301 -11.84 -22.06 -3.32
N PHE A 302 -10.54 -22.10 -3.60
CA PHE A 302 -9.92 -21.39 -4.73
C PHE A 302 -10.02 -22.18 -6.04
N THR A 303 -11.23 -22.21 -6.60
CA THR A 303 -11.53 -22.91 -7.86
C THR A 303 -10.78 -22.34 -9.08
N GLU A 304 -10.69 -23.14 -10.15
CA GLU A 304 -10.14 -22.71 -11.45
C GLU A 304 -10.79 -21.41 -11.96
N ARG A 305 -12.12 -21.33 -11.89
CA ARG A 305 -12.87 -20.13 -12.29
C ARG A 305 -12.45 -18.91 -11.46
N LYS A 306 -12.26 -19.08 -10.15
CA LYS A 306 -11.81 -18.00 -9.28
C LYS A 306 -10.37 -17.57 -9.60
N CYS A 307 -9.48 -18.53 -9.85
CA CYS A 307 -8.14 -18.27 -10.33
C CYS A 307 -8.15 -17.42 -11.62
N PHE A 308 -8.91 -17.83 -12.63
CA PHE A 308 -9.05 -17.08 -13.88
C PHE A 308 -9.58 -15.66 -13.65
N LEU A 309 -10.64 -15.51 -12.85
CA LEU A 309 -11.22 -14.19 -12.57
C LEU A 309 -10.25 -13.28 -11.82
N TYR A 310 -9.47 -13.81 -10.87
CA TYR A 310 -8.41 -13.06 -10.18
C TYR A 310 -7.36 -12.56 -11.17
N MET A 311 -6.81 -13.47 -11.99
CA MET A 311 -5.81 -13.11 -13.00
C MET A 311 -6.33 -12.02 -13.96
N LEU A 312 -7.61 -12.11 -14.36
CA LEU A 312 -8.26 -11.13 -15.21
C LEU A 312 -8.38 -9.76 -14.52
N VAL A 313 -8.96 -9.68 -13.31
CA VAL A 313 -9.15 -8.38 -12.64
C VAL A 313 -7.83 -7.74 -12.23
N GLN A 314 -6.83 -8.54 -11.84
CA GLN A 314 -5.47 -8.08 -11.57
C GLN A 314 -4.85 -7.46 -12.83
N THR A 315 -4.99 -8.10 -13.99
CA THR A 315 -4.48 -7.57 -15.26
C THR A 315 -5.17 -6.27 -15.66
N LEU A 316 -6.50 -6.19 -15.54
CA LEU A 316 -7.27 -4.98 -15.82
C LEU A 316 -6.88 -3.82 -14.89
N ALA A 317 -6.68 -4.10 -13.61
CA ALA A 317 -6.18 -3.13 -12.64
C ALA A 317 -4.79 -2.61 -13.01
N GLY A 318 -3.88 -3.51 -13.41
CA GLY A 318 -2.54 -3.14 -13.84
C GLY A 318 -2.51 -2.25 -15.09
N LEU A 319 -3.37 -2.55 -16.06
CA LEU A 319 -3.53 -1.71 -17.25
C LEU A 319 -4.02 -0.30 -16.91
N LEU A 320 -5.07 -0.19 -16.09
CA LEU A 320 -5.61 1.10 -15.66
C LEU A 320 -4.56 1.92 -14.87
N ALA A 321 -3.86 1.27 -13.94
CA ALA A 321 -2.82 1.92 -13.14
C ALA A 321 -1.69 2.46 -14.02
N ALA A 322 -1.21 1.69 -15.00
CA ALA A 322 -0.16 2.12 -15.92
C ALA A 322 -0.60 3.30 -16.80
N VAL A 323 -1.83 3.30 -17.31
CA VAL A 323 -2.39 4.42 -18.09
C VAL A 323 -2.47 5.70 -17.25
N ILE A 324 -2.93 5.60 -16.01
CA ILE A 324 -3.01 6.74 -15.10
C ILE A 324 -1.60 7.27 -14.78
N ALA A 325 -0.63 6.38 -14.53
CA ALA A 325 0.76 6.77 -14.27
C ALA A 325 1.38 7.50 -15.47
N VAL A 326 1.27 6.96 -16.68
CA VAL A 326 1.80 7.62 -17.90
C VAL A 326 1.14 8.98 -18.10
N SER A 327 -0.17 9.09 -17.89
CA SER A 327 -0.89 10.36 -18.01
C SER A 327 -0.44 11.38 -16.96
N THR A 328 -0.16 10.94 -15.74
CA THR A 328 0.29 11.79 -14.63
C THR A 328 1.73 12.26 -14.81
N PHE A 329 2.62 11.38 -15.29
CA PHE A 329 4.03 11.68 -15.48
C PHE A 329 4.36 12.27 -16.85
N SER A 330 3.43 12.23 -17.81
CA SER A 330 3.66 12.57 -19.22
C SER A 330 4.91 11.88 -19.80
N THR A 331 5.23 10.70 -19.27
CA THR A 331 6.45 9.93 -19.56
C THR A 331 6.06 8.48 -19.77
N HIS A 332 6.75 7.81 -20.69
CA HIS A 332 6.60 6.38 -20.94
C HIS A 332 7.98 5.71 -21.01
N SER A 333 8.02 4.42 -20.75
CA SER A 333 9.24 3.62 -20.87
C SER A 333 8.92 2.29 -21.55
N THR A 334 9.71 1.91 -22.56
CA THR A 334 9.58 0.61 -23.20
C THR A 334 9.88 -0.51 -22.21
N PHE A 335 8.96 -1.48 -22.11
CA PHE A 335 9.12 -2.64 -21.24
C PHE A 335 10.09 -3.66 -21.84
N GLY A 336 11.03 -4.16 -21.03
CA GLY A 336 11.99 -5.17 -21.47
C GLY A 336 13.30 -5.17 -20.69
N PRO A 337 14.28 -5.98 -21.15
CA PRO A 337 15.57 -6.11 -20.52
C PRO A 337 16.32 -4.77 -20.46
N LYS A 338 17.10 -4.59 -19.41
CA LYS A 338 17.95 -3.41 -19.22
C LYS A 338 19.33 -3.69 -19.82
N ALA A 339 19.90 -2.71 -20.53
CA ALA A 339 21.24 -2.83 -21.08
C ALA A 339 22.27 -3.05 -19.96
N PRO A 340 23.29 -3.90 -20.16
CA PRO A 340 23.65 -4.61 -21.40
C PRO A 340 23.03 -6.02 -21.53
N TYR A 341 22.02 -6.37 -20.74
CA TYR A 341 21.51 -7.74 -20.65
C TYR A 341 20.59 -8.13 -21.80
N SER A 342 20.68 -9.39 -22.20
CA SER A 342 19.82 -10.01 -23.22
C SER A 342 18.43 -10.36 -22.66
N LEU A 343 17.48 -10.60 -23.56
CA LEU A 343 16.16 -11.10 -23.19
C LEU A 343 16.25 -12.43 -22.42
N GLY A 344 17.11 -13.36 -22.84
CA GLY A 344 17.28 -14.65 -22.16
C GLY A 344 17.74 -14.51 -20.71
N GLN A 345 18.70 -13.62 -20.44
CA GLN A 345 19.15 -13.32 -19.07
C GLN A 345 18.02 -12.73 -18.22
N ALA A 346 17.24 -11.82 -18.79
CA ALA A 346 16.11 -11.23 -18.09
C ALA A 346 14.99 -12.25 -17.82
N LEU A 347 14.71 -13.16 -18.76
CA LEU A 347 13.72 -14.22 -18.57
C LEU A 347 14.12 -15.20 -17.45
N ILE A 348 15.42 -15.56 -17.34
CA ILE A 348 15.93 -16.38 -16.24
C ILE A 348 15.76 -15.64 -14.90
N ALA A 349 16.10 -14.35 -14.88
CA ALA A 349 15.95 -13.53 -13.68
C ALA A 349 14.48 -13.47 -13.21
N GLU A 350 13.55 -13.18 -14.12
CA GLU A 350 12.10 -13.16 -13.84
C GLU A 350 11.58 -14.52 -13.37
N LEU A 351 12.02 -15.63 -13.97
CA LEU A 351 11.66 -16.99 -13.54
C LEU A 351 12.05 -17.20 -12.06
N VAL A 352 13.32 -16.96 -11.71
CA VAL A 352 13.87 -17.27 -10.38
C VAL A 352 13.22 -16.42 -9.29
N PHE A 353 13.08 -15.11 -9.49
CA PHE A 353 12.56 -14.24 -8.43
C PHE A 353 11.03 -14.26 -8.34
N THR A 354 10.33 -14.63 -9.42
CA THR A 354 8.89 -14.94 -9.34
C THR A 354 8.66 -16.26 -8.61
N TYR A 355 9.56 -17.24 -8.79
CA TYR A 355 9.54 -18.48 -8.00
C TYR A 355 9.73 -18.16 -6.51
N VAL A 356 10.69 -17.30 -6.15
CA VAL A 356 10.87 -16.85 -4.75
C VAL A 356 9.58 -16.22 -4.20
N LEU A 357 8.99 -15.28 -4.93
CA LEU A 357 7.74 -14.62 -4.50
C LEU A 357 6.60 -15.63 -4.31
N THR A 358 6.32 -16.45 -5.32
CA THR A 358 5.20 -17.40 -5.30
C THR A 358 5.40 -18.52 -4.29
N PHE A 359 6.62 -19.04 -4.12
CA PHE A 359 6.94 -20.04 -3.10
C PHE A 359 6.78 -19.47 -1.69
N VAL A 360 7.25 -18.24 -1.44
CA VAL A 360 7.08 -17.59 -0.12
C VAL A 360 5.60 -17.37 0.17
N VAL A 361 4.78 -16.94 -0.79
CA VAL A 361 3.33 -16.84 -0.58
C VAL A 361 2.75 -18.19 -0.13
N LEU A 362 3.08 -19.28 -0.82
CA LEU A 362 2.59 -20.59 -0.44
C LEU A 362 3.03 -20.98 0.98
N ALA A 363 4.30 -20.77 1.32
CA ALA A 363 4.83 -21.10 2.64
C ALA A 363 4.19 -20.24 3.76
N VAL A 364 4.18 -18.92 3.63
CA VAL A 364 3.82 -18.05 4.77
C VAL A 364 2.33 -17.71 4.87
N ALA A 365 1.55 -17.92 3.79
CA ALA A 365 0.13 -17.57 3.76
C ALA A 365 -0.81 -18.77 3.52
N VAL A 366 -0.36 -19.82 2.82
CA VAL A 366 -1.21 -20.97 2.43
C VAL A 366 -0.95 -22.22 3.26
N SER A 367 0.31 -22.49 3.63
CA SER A 367 0.67 -23.63 4.49
C SER A 367 -0.15 -23.65 5.77
N GLN A 368 -0.40 -24.83 6.33
CA GLN A 368 -1.01 -24.96 7.66
C GLN A 368 0.06 -25.08 8.75
N VAL A 369 1.29 -25.50 8.39
CA VAL A 369 2.41 -25.65 9.32
C VAL A 369 3.22 -24.35 9.45
N THR A 370 3.52 -23.67 8.35
CA THR A 370 4.45 -22.52 8.33
C THR A 370 3.77 -21.16 8.19
N LYS A 371 2.42 -21.13 8.20
CA LYS A 371 1.63 -19.89 8.13
C LYS A 371 2.08 -18.89 9.18
N SER A 372 2.39 -17.67 8.74
CA SER A 372 2.68 -16.58 9.67
C SER A 372 1.41 -15.80 9.98
N THR A 373 1.20 -15.47 11.26
CA THR A 373 0.06 -14.65 11.70
C THR A 373 0.34 -13.15 11.63
N GLN A 374 1.62 -12.74 11.68
CA GLN A 374 2.01 -11.32 11.76
C GLN A 374 2.94 -10.89 10.63
N PHE A 375 3.82 -11.78 10.15
CA PHE A 375 4.89 -11.42 9.22
C PHE A 375 4.64 -11.86 7.77
N PHE A 376 3.48 -12.45 7.46
CA PHE A 376 3.16 -12.93 6.11
C PHE A 376 3.26 -11.81 5.06
N GLY A 377 2.59 -10.67 5.30
CA GLY A 377 2.63 -9.52 4.37
C GLY A 377 4.02 -8.93 4.22
N LEU A 378 4.77 -8.84 5.33
CA LEU A 378 6.16 -8.37 5.31
C LEU A 378 7.07 -9.31 4.50
N ALA A 379 6.99 -10.63 4.74
CA ALA A 379 7.79 -11.62 4.03
C ALA A 379 7.49 -11.62 2.52
N ILE A 380 6.21 -11.57 2.14
CA ILE A 380 5.78 -11.50 0.74
C ILE A 380 6.24 -10.19 0.09
N GLY A 381 6.06 -9.04 0.77
CA GLY A 381 6.56 -7.75 0.28
C GLY A 381 8.07 -7.74 0.09
N PHE A 382 8.83 -8.31 1.02
CA PHE A 382 10.30 -8.34 0.94
C PHE A 382 10.84 -9.26 -0.17
N CYS A 383 10.05 -10.20 -0.70
CA CYS A 383 10.41 -10.87 -1.96
C CYS A 383 10.58 -9.87 -3.11
N VAL A 384 9.80 -8.79 -3.13
CA VAL A 384 9.94 -7.70 -4.11
C VAL A 384 11.18 -6.85 -3.83
N VAL A 385 11.58 -6.66 -2.57
CA VAL A 385 12.89 -6.05 -2.24
C VAL A 385 14.03 -6.89 -2.80
N VAL A 386 13.98 -8.19 -2.52
CA VAL A 386 14.99 -9.17 -2.93
C VAL A 386 15.11 -9.23 -4.46
N GLY A 387 13.99 -9.34 -5.19
CA GLY A 387 14.02 -9.32 -6.65
C GLY A 387 14.29 -7.95 -7.26
N GLY A 388 13.69 -6.89 -6.74
CA GLY A 388 13.86 -5.53 -7.26
C GLY A 388 15.32 -5.07 -7.18
N PHE A 389 16.01 -5.29 -6.06
CA PHE A 389 17.44 -4.99 -5.96
C PHE A 389 18.34 -6.04 -6.59
N GLY A 390 17.96 -7.32 -6.54
CA GLY A 390 18.78 -8.40 -7.10
C GLY A 390 18.83 -8.41 -8.62
N ILE A 391 17.71 -8.09 -9.29
CA ILE A 391 17.58 -8.24 -10.74
C ILE A 391 16.95 -7.04 -11.46
N GLY A 392 16.59 -5.96 -10.75
CA GLY A 392 16.02 -4.76 -11.37
C GLY A 392 16.91 -4.17 -12.47
N GLY A 393 18.24 -4.22 -12.30
CA GLY A 393 19.21 -3.82 -13.32
C GLY A 393 19.35 -4.77 -14.51
N ILE A 394 18.69 -5.94 -14.50
CA ILE A 394 18.71 -6.96 -15.56
C ILE A 394 17.37 -6.96 -16.31
N SER A 395 16.27 -7.24 -15.62
CA SER A 395 14.93 -7.38 -16.22
C SER A 395 14.00 -6.20 -15.93
N GLY A 396 14.35 -5.33 -14.97
CA GLY A 396 13.42 -4.39 -14.36
C GLY A 396 12.63 -4.96 -13.18
N GLY A 397 12.72 -6.28 -12.92
CA GLY A 397 12.12 -6.93 -11.75
C GLY A 397 10.60 -6.86 -11.71
N ALA A 398 9.92 -7.25 -12.79
CA ALA A 398 8.46 -7.15 -12.89
C ALA A 398 7.76 -8.14 -11.93
N LEU A 399 8.21 -9.40 -11.90
CA LEU A 399 7.77 -10.48 -10.99
C LEU A 399 6.25 -10.76 -10.96
N ASN A 400 5.51 -10.15 -11.88
CA ASN A 400 4.06 -10.08 -11.86
C ASN A 400 3.54 -9.82 -13.29
N PRO A 401 2.72 -10.73 -13.87
CA PRO A 401 2.15 -10.52 -15.20
C PRO A 401 1.31 -9.24 -15.34
N ALA A 402 0.59 -8.82 -14.29
CA ALA A 402 -0.20 -7.59 -14.33
C ALA A 402 0.70 -6.34 -14.41
N VAL A 403 1.87 -6.36 -13.76
CA VAL A 403 2.90 -5.30 -13.89
C VAL A 403 3.48 -5.31 -15.30
N ALA A 404 3.91 -6.47 -15.79
CA ALA A 404 4.54 -6.61 -17.10
C ALA A 404 3.62 -6.16 -18.24
N LEU A 405 2.39 -6.66 -18.25
CA LEU A 405 1.40 -6.32 -19.28
C LEU A 405 0.93 -4.87 -19.15
N GLY A 406 0.72 -4.37 -17.93
CA GLY A 406 0.34 -2.99 -17.66
C GLY A 406 1.33 -1.99 -18.28
N LEU A 407 2.60 -2.12 -17.91
CA LEU A 407 3.66 -1.22 -18.37
C LEU A 407 3.94 -1.35 -19.88
N ALA A 408 3.82 -2.56 -20.44
CA ALA A 408 4.07 -2.77 -21.86
C ALA A 408 2.96 -2.21 -22.77
N VAL A 409 1.70 -2.22 -22.32
CA VAL A 409 0.62 -1.58 -23.07
C VAL A 409 0.74 -0.07 -23.04
N SER A 410 1.17 0.52 -21.91
CA SER A 410 1.31 1.97 -21.78
C SER A 410 2.62 2.52 -22.37
N GLY A 411 3.68 1.70 -22.49
CA GLY A 411 5.01 2.15 -22.89
C GLY A 411 5.66 1.39 -24.06
N GLY A 412 5.03 0.35 -24.58
CA GLY A 412 5.57 -0.53 -25.62
C GLY A 412 6.36 -1.73 -25.07
N GLY A 413 6.76 -2.65 -25.94
CA GLY A 413 7.50 -3.86 -25.54
C GLY A 413 6.64 -5.08 -25.22
N LEU A 414 5.43 -5.17 -25.79
CA LEU A 414 4.47 -6.26 -25.53
C LEU A 414 5.06 -7.66 -25.72
N GLY A 415 5.91 -7.88 -26.72
CA GLY A 415 6.58 -9.17 -26.92
C GLY A 415 7.44 -9.60 -25.72
N ASN A 416 8.15 -8.64 -25.10
CA ASN A 416 8.92 -8.91 -23.88
C ASN A 416 7.99 -9.21 -22.71
N ALA A 417 6.90 -8.45 -22.54
CA ALA A 417 5.94 -8.67 -21.47
C ALA A 417 5.24 -10.04 -21.56
N LEU A 418 4.93 -10.51 -22.76
CA LEU A 418 4.41 -11.86 -22.98
C LEU A 418 5.45 -12.93 -22.61
N GLY A 419 6.71 -12.73 -22.98
CA GLY A 419 7.80 -13.61 -22.56
C GLY A 419 7.97 -13.67 -21.03
N TYR A 420 7.94 -12.51 -20.37
CA TYR A 420 8.03 -12.41 -18.91
C TYR A 420 6.84 -13.09 -18.24
N THR A 421 5.63 -12.83 -18.75
CA THR A 421 4.41 -13.48 -18.28
C THR A 421 4.54 -15.01 -18.37
N GLY A 422 5.02 -15.53 -19.50
CA GLY A 422 5.24 -16.97 -19.68
C GLY A 422 6.13 -17.58 -18.60
N VAL A 423 7.32 -17.00 -18.37
CA VAL A 423 8.25 -17.54 -17.35
C VAL A 423 7.76 -17.31 -15.92
N GLN A 424 7.03 -16.23 -15.65
CA GLN A 424 6.41 -15.97 -14.36
C GLN A 424 5.34 -17.02 -14.01
N LEU A 425 4.53 -17.44 -14.99
CA LEU A 425 3.55 -18.52 -14.80
C LEU A 425 4.21 -19.90 -14.66
N VAL A 426 5.32 -20.16 -15.37
CA VAL A 426 6.13 -21.36 -15.16
C VAL A 426 6.69 -21.39 -13.74
N ALA A 427 7.21 -20.26 -13.24
CA ALA A 427 7.71 -20.13 -11.89
C ALA A 427 6.66 -20.43 -10.81
N ALA A 428 5.40 -20.00 -11.03
CA ALA A 428 4.27 -20.34 -10.17
C ALA A 428 4.02 -21.85 -10.08
N GLY A 429 4.09 -22.55 -11.22
CA GLY A 429 3.97 -24.02 -11.26
C GLY A 429 5.12 -24.72 -10.54
N LEU A 430 6.35 -24.27 -10.75
CA LEU A 430 7.53 -24.80 -10.05
C LEU A 430 7.43 -24.58 -8.54
N ALA A 431 6.99 -23.40 -8.10
CA ALA A 431 6.77 -23.10 -6.70
C ALA A 431 5.72 -24.01 -6.07
N ALA A 432 4.60 -24.25 -6.75
CA ALA A 432 3.56 -25.18 -6.28
C ALA A 432 4.08 -26.63 -6.17
N ILE A 433 4.90 -27.10 -7.11
CA ILE A 433 5.53 -28.43 -7.05
C ILE A 433 6.48 -28.52 -5.85
N THR A 434 7.41 -27.57 -5.71
CA THR A 434 8.34 -27.56 -4.57
C THR A 434 7.59 -27.48 -3.25
N PHE A 435 6.57 -26.65 -3.17
CA PHE A 435 5.73 -26.50 -1.98
C PHE A 435 5.04 -27.80 -1.60
N LYS A 436 4.43 -28.53 -2.55
CA LYS A 436 3.78 -29.82 -2.28
C LYS A 436 4.74 -30.87 -1.71
N ILE A 437 6.00 -30.87 -2.16
CA ILE A 437 7.04 -31.79 -1.67
C ILE A 437 7.54 -31.37 -0.29
N THR A 438 7.87 -30.09 -0.12
CA THR A 438 8.49 -29.58 1.12
C THR A 438 7.51 -29.40 2.28
N HIS A 439 6.22 -29.27 1.98
CA HIS A 439 5.13 -29.08 2.95
C HIS A 439 4.11 -30.24 2.85
N GLU A 440 4.60 -31.48 2.70
CA GLU A 440 3.73 -32.67 2.71
C GLU A 440 2.97 -32.80 4.04
N ALA A 441 3.58 -32.37 5.15
CA ALA A 441 2.99 -32.37 6.49
C ALA A 441 1.71 -31.52 6.60
N ASP A 442 1.46 -30.58 5.67
CA ASP A 442 0.20 -29.85 5.63
C ASP A 442 -1.00 -30.78 5.43
N LEU A 443 -0.83 -31.91 4.74
CA LEU A 443 -1.88 -32.92 4.53
C LEU A 443 -2.27 -33.63 5.82
N ASP A 444 -1.36 -33.65 6.79
CA ASP A 444 -1.59 -34.27 8.09
C ASP A 444 -2.17 -33.32 9.13
N SER A 445 -2.30 -32.04 8.80
CA SER A 445 -2.86 -31.02 9.69
C SER A 445 -4.31 -31.35 10.10
N PRO A 446 -4.72 -31.00 11.33
CA PRO A 446 -6.10 -31.17 11.77
C PRO A 446 -7.11 -30.47 10.84
N GLU A 447 -6.77 -29.28 10.30
CA GLU A 447 -7.62 -28.61 9.31
C GLU A 447 -7.75 -29.44 8.03
N ALA A 448 -6.68 -30.00 7.47
CA ALA A 448 -6.75 -30.83 6.26
C ALA A 448 -7.59 -32.11 6.46
N LYS A 449 -7.51 -32.73 7.63
CA LYS A 449 -8.29 -33.94 7.99
C LYS A 449 -9.79 -33.67 8.16
N SER A 450 -10.18 -32.43 8.45
CA SER A 450 -11.60 -32.04 8.57
C SER A 450 -12.35 -31.90 7.24
N PHE A 451 -11.63 -31.91 6.11
CA PHE A 451 -12.19 -31.78 4.76
C PHE A 451 -12.10 -33.05 3.90
N SER A 452 -11.64 -34.17 4.45
CA SER A 452 -11.70 -35.46 3.74
C SER A 452 -13.16 -35.93 3.67
N PRO A 453 -13.76 -36.11 2.48
CA PRO A 453 -14.98 -36.90 2.41
C PRO A 453 -14.66 -38.32 2.90
N ALA A 454 -15.54 -38.84 3.76
CA ALA A 454 -15.49 -40.22 4.24
C ALA A 454 -15.72 -41.23 3.09
#